data_AF-A0A016UJI9-F1
#
_entry.id   AF-A0A016UJI9-F1
#
_cell.length_a   1.000
_cell.length_b   1.000
_cell.length_c   1.000
_cell.angle_alpha   90.00
_cell.angle_beta   90.00
_cell.angle_gamma   90.00
#
_symmetry.space_group_name_H-M   'P 1'
#
loop_
_entity.id
_entity.type
_entity.pdbx_description
1 polymer ?
#
loop_
_entity_poly.entity_id
_entity_poly.type
_entity_poly.pdbx_seq_one_letter_code
_entity_poly.pdbx_strand_id
1 'polypeptide(L)'
;MTTETPIYPLSAHERQKKRRIDLEFSPTNATEFNRAAEVLVKNENLPLYASTIIAYLLEGRKQLDDVLTRNRELTTENKVMSEELIPLRAENSNLREAIARSTPLPSQSHSQHVPISDNNESSCFEEHERRRTVVIIGVPQCRDRNRFNRI
;
A
#
# COMPACT_ATOMS: atom_id res chain seq x y z
N MET A 1 -21.27 58.08 -6.37
CA MET A 1 -21.68 57.02 -5.43
C MET A 1 -20.42 56.29 -5.00
N THR A 2 -19.83 56.69 -3.87
CA THR A 2 -18.64 56.06 -3.30
C THR A 2 -19.09 55.27 -2.07
N THR A 3 -18.88 53.96 -2.09
CA THR A 3 -19.22 53.04 -1.00
C THR A 3 -18.13 53.09 0.06
N GLU A 4 -18.39 53.75 1.19
CA GLU A 4 -17.54 53.68 2.37
C GLU A 4 -17.78 52.38 3.13
N THR A 5 -16.76 51.53 3.22
CA THR A 5 -16.73 50.37 4.11
C THR A 5 -16.43 50.80 5.55
N PRO A 6 -17.21 50.37 6.55
CA PRO A 6 -16.98 50.72 7.93
C PRO A 6 -15.73 50.01 8.47
N ILE A 7 -14.78 50.79 9.00
CA ILE A 7 -13.57 50.28 9.64
C ILE A 7 -13.90 50.03 11.12
N TYR A 8 -13.92 48.75 11.51
CA TYR A 8 -14.03 48.37 12.92
C TYR A 8 -12.67 48.56 13.63
N PRO A 9 -12.63 49.20 14.81
CA PRO A 9 -11.42 49.29 15.60
C PRO A 9 -11.07 47.90 16.15
N LEU A 10 -9.95 47.34 15.70
CA LEU A 10 -9.33 46.17 16.31
C LEU A 10 -8.87 46.57 17.71
N SER A 11 -9.60 46.15 18.74
CA SER A 11 -9.12 46.25 20.11
C SER A 11 -7.82 45.46 20.22
N ALA A 12 -6.76 46.12 20.65
CA ALA A 12 -5.48 45.50 20.96
C ALA A 12 -5.68 44.61 22.19
N HIS A 13 -6.19 43.41 22.00
CA HIS A 13 -6.13 42.38 23.03
C HIS A 13 -4.66 42.04 23.23
N GLU A 14 -4.13 42.59 24.32
CA GLU A 14 -2.90 42.25 24.99
C GLU A 14 -2.68 40.73 24.86
N ARG A 15 -1.70 40.34 24.03
CA ARG A 15 -1.37 38.94 23.77
C ARG A 15 -0.90 38.32 25.07
N GLN A 16 -1.82 37.72 25.82
CA GLN A 16 -1.49 36.90 26.97
C GLN A 16 -0.47 35.86 26.51
N LYS A 17 0.73 35.90 27.10
CA LYS A 17 1.78 34.92 26.84
C LYS A 17 1.18 33.54 27.09
N LYS A 18 0.99 32.77 26.02
CA LYS A 18 0.54 31.38 26.11
C LYS A 18 1.48 30.67 27.07
N ARG A 19 0.97 30.16 28.20
CA ARG A 19 1.77 29.34 29.11
C ARG A 19 2.34 28.19 28.30
N ARG A 20 3.67 28.13 28.23
CA ARG A 20 4.37 27.02 27.58
C ARG A 20 4.03 25.77 28.38
N ILE A 21 3.50 24.75 27.70
CA ILE A 21 3.27 23.45 28.32
C ILE A 21 4.65 22.93 28.73
N ASP A 22 4.81 22.67 30.01
CA ASP A 22 6.03 22.08 30.55
C ASP A 22 5.99 20.57 30.27
N LEU A 23 6.82 20.11 29.33
CA LEU A 23 6.83 18.70 28.90
C LEU A 23 7.44 17.77 29.97
N GLU A 24 8.15 18.32 30.96
CA GLU A 24 8.79 17.57 32.04
C GLU A 24 7.76 16.85 32.95
N PHE A 25 6.50 17.31 32.96
CA PHE A 25 5.40 16.71 33.72
C PHE A 25 4.41 15.93 32.85
N SER A 26 4.75 15.67 31.59
CA SER A 26 3.92 14.82 30.73
C SER A 26 3.94 13.39 31.28
N PRO A 27 2.78 12.70 31.42
CA PRO A 27 2.75 11.32 31.90
C PRO A 27 3.69 10.46 31.05
N THR A 28 4.65 9.84 31.72
CA THR A 28 5.83 9.21 31.11
C THR A 28 5.49 7.86 30.48
N ASN A 29 4.32 7.30 30.80
CA ASN A 29 3.84 6.04 30.27
C ASN A 29 2.35 6.09 29.86
N ALA A 30 1.98 5.24 28.90
CA ALA A 30 0.64 5.21 28.32
C ALA A 30 -0.45 4.84 29.35
N THR A 31 -0.11 4.05 30.36
CA THR A 31 -1.03 3.59 31.40
C THR A 31 -1.42 4.71 32.36
N GLU A 32 -0.45 5.53 32.80
CA GLU A 32 -0.71 6.73 33.60
C GLU A 32 -1.53 7.76 32.83
N PHE A 33 -1.22 7.97 31.54
CA PHE A 33 -2.02 8.84 30.71
C PHE A 33 -3.49 8.35 30.64
N ASN A 34 -3.71 7.06 30.37
CA ASN A 34 -5.07 6.50 30.30
C ASN A 34 -5.83 6.69 31.60
N ARG A 35 -5.17 6.42 32.73
CA ARG A 35 -5.75 6.63 34.06
C ARG A 35 -6.09 8.11 34.30
N ALA A 36 -5.20 9.04 33.96
CA ALA A 36 -5.44 10.47 34.11
C ALA A 36 -6.60 10.94 33.23
N ALA A 37 -6.68 10.44 32.00
CA ALA A 37 -7.77 10.73 31.08
C ALA A 37 -9.12 10.20 31.58
N GLU A 38 -9.16 8.99 32.14
CA GLU A 38 -10.38 8.43 32.75
C GLU A 38 -10.86 9.27 33.94
N VAL A 39 -9.94 9.71 34.80
CA VAL A 39 -10.27 10.59 35.93
C VAL A 39 -10.84 11.93 35.42
N LEU A 40 -10.27 12.47 34.34
CA LEU A 40 -10.72 13.73 33.75
C LEU A 40 -12.10 13.61 33.10
N VAL A 41 -12.38 12.50 32.41
CA VAL A 41 -13.70 12.25 31.78
C VAL A 41 -14.79 12.02 32.82
N LYS A 42 -14.46 11.44 33.98
CA LYS A 42 -15.40 11.22 35.10
C LYS A 42 -15.64 12.46 35.95
N ASN A 43 -14.98 13.58 35.66
CA ASN A 43 -15.14 14.81 36.43
C ASN A 43 -16.45 15.52 36.06
N GLU A 44 -17.44 15.49 36.97
CA GLU A 44 -18.76 16.12 36.78
C GLU A 44 -18.70 17.65 36.67
N ASN A 45 -17.62 18.28 37.13
CA ASN A 45 -17.42 19.73 37.00
C ASN A 45 -16.90 20.15 35.63
N LEU A 46 -16.60 19.19 34.75
CA LEU A 46 -16.08 19.47 33.42
C LEU A 46 -17.22 19.82 32.45
N PRO A 47 -17.15 20.96 31.73
CA PRO A 47 -18.16 21.30 30.73
C PRO A 47 -18.29 20.22 29.65
N LEU A 48 -19.51 19.96 29.18
CA LEU A 48 -19.81 18.91 28.20
C LEU A 48 -18.98 19.02 26.90
N TYR A 49 -18.73 20.24 26.42
CA TYR A 49 -17.91 20.42 25.22
C TYR A 49 -16.46 19.97 25.45
N ALA A 50 -15.92 20.18 26.65
CA ALA A 50 -14.55 19.80 27.00
C ALA A 50 -14.45 18.27 27.15
N SER A 51 -15.41 17.62 27.81
CA SER A 51 -15.45 16.15 27.90
C SER A 51 -15.55 15.51 26.52
N THR A 52 -16.38 16.09 25.63
CA THR A 52 -16.52 15.64 24.24
C THR A 52 -15.19 15.74 23.47
N ILE A 53 -14.50 16.88 23.58
CA ILE A 53 -13.20 17.08 22.92
C ILE A 53 -12.18 16.06 23.44
N ILE A 54 -12.11 15.85 24.75
CA ILE A 54 -11.19 14.86 25.34
C ILE A 54 -11.51 13.46 24.85
N ALA A 55 -12.78 13.05 24.83
CA ALA A 55 -13.19 11.75 24.31
C ALA A 55 -12.75 11.56 22.84
N TYR A 56 -12.92 12.59 22.01
CA TYR A 56 -12.48 12.55 20.61
C TYR A 56 -10.95 12.41 20.48
N LEU A 57 -10.18 13.14 21.32
CA LEU A 57 -8.72 13.04 21.33
C LEU A 57 -8.24 11.66 21.79
N LEU A 58 -8.91 11.04 22.76
CA LEU A 58 -8.59 9.69 23.22
C LEU A 58 -8.84 8.65 22.14
N GLU A 59 -9.97 8.75 21.45
CA GLU A 59 -10.30 7.87 20.32
C GLU A 59 -9.30 8.05 19.18
N GLY A 60 -8.96 9.29 18.82
CA GLY A 60 -7.94 9.59 17.82
C GLY A 60 -6.56 9.03 18.19
N ARG A 61 -6.17 9.08 19.47
CA ARG A 61 -4.92 8.47 19.93
C ARG A 61 -4.94 6.96 19.76
N LYS A 62 -6.04 6.30 20.13
CA LYS A 62 -6.19 4.85 19.96
C LYS A 62 -6.04 4.44 18.49
N GLN A 63 -6.71 5.16 17.58
CA GLN A 63 -6.59 4.91 16.14
C GLN A 63 -5.14 5.13 15.65
N LEU A 64 -4.44 6.13 16.16
CA LEU A 64 -3.03 6.36 15.84
C LEU A 64 -2.14 5.21 16.34
N ASP A 65 -2.37 4.71 17.56
CA ASP A 65 -1.65 3.58 18.14
C ASP A 65 -1.83 2.31 17.28
N ASP A 66 -3.05 2.07 16.78
CA ASP A 66 -3.36 0.95 15.88
C ASP A 66 -2.62 1.08 14.53
N VAL A 67 -2.62 2.28 13.93
CA VAL A 67 -1.89 2.56 12.69
C VAL A 67 -0.38 2.37 12.87
N LEU A 68 0.19 2.87 13.97
CA LEU A 68 1.61 2.71 14.27
C LEU A 68 1.98 1.25 14.46
N THR A 69 1.13 0.47 15.12
CA THR A 69 1.32 -0.97 15.31
C THR A 69 1.32 -1.67 13.95
N ARG A 70 0.32 -1.42 13.10
CA ARG A 70 0.26 -2.03 11.77
C ARG A 70 1.44 -1.60 10.88
N ASN A 71 1.89 -0.36 11.01
CA ASN A 71 3.05 0.12 10.26
C ASN A 71 4.34 -0.62 10.66
N ARG A 72 4.53 -0.89 11.96
CA ARG A 72 5.66 -1.70 12.44
C ARG A 72 5.60 -3.11 11.88
N GLU A 73 4.44 -3.76 11.90
CA GLU A 73 4.24 -5.08 11.31
C GLU A 73 4.58 -5.08 9.81
N LEU A 74 4.02 -4.16 9.03
CA LEU A 74 4.32 -4.02 7.61
C LEU A 74 5.81 -3.76 7.34
N THR A 75 6.48 -3.01 8.22
CA THR A 75 7.92 -2.78 8.10
C THR A 75 8.69 -4.08 8.32
N THR A 76 8.29 -4.90 9.29
CA THR A 76 8.90 -6.22 9.51
C THR A 76 8.62 -7.19 8.35
N GLU A 77 7.39 -7.22 7.84
CA GLU A 77 7.01 -8.04 6.68
C GLU A 77 7.82 -7.65 5.43
N ASN A 78 7.93 -6.35 5.15
CA ASN A 78 8.75 -5.83 4.04
C ASN A 78 10.24 -6.19 4.18
N LYS A 79 10.77 -6.16 5.40
CA LYS A 79 12.15 -6.54 5.66
C LYS A 79 12.39 -8.01 5.34
N VAL A 80 11.54 -8.90 5.85
CA VAL A 80 11.61 -10.34 5.57
C VAL A 80 11.50 -10.61 4.07
N MET A 81 10.51 -10.02 3.41
CA MET A 81 10.33 -10.19 1.97
C MET A 81 11.53 -9.66 1.15
N SER A 82 12.15 -8.57 1.59
CA SER A 82 13.36 -8.03 0.94
C SER A 82 14.54 -8.98 1.11
N GLU A 83 14.72 -9.54 2.30
CA GLU A 83 15.75 -10.53 2.61
C GLU A 83 15.61 -11.80 1.78
N GLU A 84 14.39 -12.20 1.41
CA GLU A 84 14.13 -13.34 0.51
C GLU A 84 14.25 -13.00 -0.98
N LEU A 85 13.75 -11.83 -1.40
CA LEU A 85 13.74 -11.44 -2.82
C LEU A 85 15.14 -11.14 -3.36
N ILE A 86 16.02 -10.55 -2.57
CA ILE A 86 17.39 -10.21 -2.99
C ILE A 86 18.17 -11.46 -3.43
N PRO A 87 18.30 -12.53 -2.62
CA PRO A 87 19.05 -13.72 -3.03
C PRO A 87 18.37 -14.45 -4.18
N LEU A 88 17.04 -14.56 -4.20
CA LEU A 88 16.31 -15.21 -5.28
C LEU A 88 16.51 -14.49 -6.62
N ARG A 89 16.51 -13.15 -6.63
CA ARG A 89 16.80 -12.37 -7.85
C ARG A 89 18.24 -12.56 -8.32
N ALA A 90 19.20 -12.61 -7.39
CA ALA A 90 20.60 -12.88 -7.71
C ALA A 90 20.78 -14.28 -8.31
N GLU A 91 20.17 -15.30 -7.71
CA GLU A 91 20.20 -16.67 -8.22
C GLU A 91 19.55 -16.77 -9.61
N ASN A 92 18.37 -16.16 -9.80
CA ASN A 92 17.69 -16.18 -11.10
C ASN A 92 18.54 -15.51 -12.18
N SER A 93 19.22 -14.41 -11.86
CA SER A 93 20.17 -13.75 -12.77
C SER A 93 21.33 -14.69 -13.13
N ASN A 94 21.95 -15.32 -12.13
CA ASN A 94 23.07 -16.25 -12.33
C ASN A 94 22.68 -17.45 -13.20
N LEU A 95 21.49 -18.02 -12.96
CA LEU A 95 20.97 -19.15 -13.74
C LEU A 95 20.67 -18.74 -15.19
N ARG A 96 20.06 -17.56 -15.40
CA ARG A 96 19.81 -17.03 -16.76
C ARG A 96 21.10 -16.84 -17.54
N GLU A 97 22.14 -16.30 -16.90
CA GLU A 97 23.44 -16.18 -17.52
C GLU A 97 24.09 -17.53 -17.82
N ALA A 98 23.98 -18.50 -16.90
CA ALA A 98 24.49 -19.85 -17.11
C ALA A 98 23.82 -20.54 -18.31
N ILE A 99 22.49 -20.38 -18.47
CA ILE A 99 21.74 -20.87 -19.63
C ILE A 99 22.21 -20.18 -20.91
N ALA A 100 22.37 -18.86 -20.89
CA ALA A 100 22.84 -18.10 -22.05
C ALA A 100 24.25 -18.53 -22.50
N ARG A 101 25.11 -18.93 -21.55
CA ARG A 101 26.45 -19.47 -21.85
C ARG A 101 26.44 -20.91 -22.34
N SER A 102 25.43 -21.72 -21.97
CA SER A 102 25.35 -23.15 -22.30
C SER A 102 24.48 -23.47 -23.51
N THR A 103 23.72 -22.51 -24.04
CA THR A 103 23.01 -22.70 -25.31
C THR A 103 24.00 -22.53 -26.46
N PRO A 104 24.31 -23.57 -27.26
CA PRO A 104 24.90 -23.34 -28.55
C PRO A 104 23.85 -22.57 -29.37
N LEU A 105 24.21 -21.40 -29.89
CA LEU A 105 23.37 -20.74 -30.89
C LEU A 105 23.01 -21.79 -31.96
N PRO A 106 21.73 -22.02 -32.29
CA PRO A 106 21.43 -22.66 -33.54
C PRO A 106 21.89 -21.68 -34.62
N SER A 107 23.02 -22.00 -35.23
CA SER A 107 23.48 -21.44 -36.48
C SER A 107 22.29 -21.44 -37.45
N GLN A 108 21.76 -20.24 -37.72
CA GLN A 108 20.93 -19.99 -38.87
C GLN A 108 21.79 -20.19 -40.12
N SER A 109 21.91 -21.44 -40.55
CA SER A 109 22.50 -21.81 -41.83
C SER A 109 21.54 -22.75 -42.52
N HIS A 110 20.63 -22.17 -43.31
CA HIS A 110 20.27 -22.56 -44.67
C HIS A 110 18.91 -21.95 -45.05
N SER A 111 18.97 -20.70 -45.52
CA SER A 111 18.04 -20.28 -46.57
C SER A 111 18.47 -21.02 -47.85
N GLN A 112 17.88 -22.19 -48.09
CA GLN A 112 17.77 -22.73 -49.44
C GLN A 112 16.31 -22.62 -49.85
N HIS A 113 16.08 -21.66 -50.73
CA HIS A 113 14.89 -21.55 -51.54
C HIS A 113 14.70 -22.84 -52.35
N VAL A 114 13.69 -23.64 -52.00
CA VAL A 114 13.18 -24.74 -52.83
C VAL A 114 11.73 -24.39 -53.18
N PRO A 115 11.33 -24.49 -54.46
CA PRO A 115 10.05 -23.98 -54.90
C PRO A 115 8.90 -24.87 -54.44
N ILE A 116 7.83 -24.17 -54.07
CA ILE A 116 6.42 -24.56 -54.02
C ILE A 116 6.15 -25.96 -54.61
N SER A 117 5.90 -26.92 -53.72
CA SER A 117 5.09 -28.09 -54.02
C SER A 117 4.00 -28.14 -52.96
N ASP A 118 2.76 -27.88 -53.40
CA ASP A 118 1.54 -28.06 -52.64
C ASP A 118 1.49 -29.47 -52.05
N ASN A 119 1.51 -29.57 -50.72
CA ASN A 119 0.89 -30.66 -49.99
C ASN A 119 0.87 -30.38 -48.47
N ASN A 120 -0.26 -29.82 -48.02
CA ASN A 120 -0.98 -30.24 -46.81
C ASN A 120 -0.20 -30.39 -45.48
N GLU A 121 0.61 -29.40 -45.09
CA GLU A 121 1.23 -29.30 -43.75
C GLU A 121 0.66 -28.13 -42.93
N SER A 122 -0.64 -28.14 -42.65
CA SER A 122 -1.25 -27.23 -41.65
C SER A 122 -1.29 -27.83 -40.22
N SER A 123 -0.75 -29.04 -40.02
CA SER A 123 -0.89 -29.80 -38.75
C SER A 123 0.19 -29.51 -37.69
N CYS A 124 1.29 -28.83 -38.02
CA CYS A 124 2.45 -28.76 -37.12
C CYS A 124 2.39 -27.59 -36.11
N PHE A 125 1.78 -26.46 -36.47
CA PHE A 125 1.70 -25.30 -35.57
C PHE A 125 0.74 -25.54 -34.40
N GLU A 126 -0.44 -26.11 -34.68
CA GLU A 126 -1.46 -26.36 -33.65
C GLU A 126 -0.98 -27.37 -32.60
N GLU A 127 -0.20 -28.37 -33.01
CA GLU A 127 0.35 -29.37 -32.11
C GLU A 127 1.51 -28.81 -31.24
N HIS A 128 2.34 -27.93 -31.81
CA HIS A 128 3.35 -27.21 -31.04
C HIS A 128 2.72 -26.25 -30.02
N GLU A 129 1.61 -25.61 -30.37
CA GLU A 129 0.86 -24.73 -29.47
C GLU A 129 0.14 -25.52 -28.37
N ARG A 130 -0.46 -26.68 -28.69
CA ARG A 130 -1.01 -27.61 -27.69
C ARG A 130 0.03 -28.05 -26.66
N ARG A 131 1.26 -28.34 -27.06
CA ARG A 131 2.34 -28.72 -26.12
C ARG A 131 2.78 -27.59 -25.18
N ARG A 132 2.47 -26.33 -25.51
CA ARG A 132 2.73 -25.17 -24.66
C ARG A 132 1.54 -24.80 -23.77
N THR A 133 0.38 -25.41 -23.99
CA THR A 133 -0.86 -25.08 -23.29
C THR A 133 -1.09 -26.05 -22.14
N VAL A 134 -1.14 -25.56 -20.90
CA VAL A 134 -1.53 -26.36 -19.73
C VAL A 134 -3.03 -26.18 -19.50
N VAL A 135 -3.80 -27.26 -19.71
CA VAL A 135 -5.23 -27.28 -19.39
C VAL A 135 -5.40 -27.62 -17.92
N ILE A 136 -5.68 -26.62 -17.07
CA ILE A 136 -5.95 -26.84 -15.65
C ILE A 136 -7.44 -27.16 -15.47
N ILE A 137 -7.77 -28.44 -15.32
CA ILE A 137 -9.13 -28.90 -15.03
C ILE A 137 -9.43 -28.58 -13.56
N GLY A 138 -10.52 -27.85 -13.29
CA GLY A 138 -10.97 -27.54 -11.92
C GLY A 138 -10.80 -26.09 -11.48
N VAL A 139 -10.32 -25.19 -12.34
CA VAL A 139 -10.34 -23.74 -12.06
C VAL A 139 -11.74 -23.20 -12.40
N PRO A 140 -12.53 -22.70 -11.44
CA PRO A 140 -13.79 -22.04 -11.75
C PRO A 140 -13.50 -20.82 -12.64
N GLN A 141 -14.17 -20.73 -13.79
CA GLN A 141 -14.02 -19.60 -14.70
C GLN A 141 -14.34 -18.31 -13.95
N CYS A 142 -13.37 -17.39 -13.91
CA CYS A 142 -13.54 -16.08 -13.31
C CYS A 142 -14.67 -15.36 -14.05
N ARG A 143 -15.84 -15.24 -13.40
CA ARG A 143 -16.96 -14.48 -13.94
C ARG A 143 -16.61 -13.01 -13.87
N ASP A 144 -16.17 -12.45 -14.98
CA ASP A 144 -16.08 -11.00 -15.15
C ASP A 144 -17.46 -10.39 -14.89
N ARG A 145 -17.57 -9.63 -13.80
CA ARG A 145 -18.82 -9.04 -13.31
C ARG A 145 -19.34 -7.91 -14.24
N ASN A 146 -18.57 -7.52 -15.25
CA ASN A 146 -18.84 -6.35 -16.11
C ASN A 146 -19.48 -6.66 -17.48
N ARG A 147 -19.92 -7.89 -17.77
CA ARG A 147 -20.56 -8.21 -19.07
C ARG A 147 -22.03 -7.78 -19.24
N PHE A 148 -22.69 -7.25 -18.20
CA PHE A 148 -24.13 -6.96 -18.26
C PHE A 148 -24.50 -5.51 -18.67
N ASN A 149 -23.56 -4.62 -18.97
CA ASN A 149 -23.87 -3.23 -19.35
C ASN A 149 -23.70 -2.93 -20.86
N ARG A 150 -23.97 -3.90 -21.73
CA ARG A 150 -24.12 -3.65 -23.17
C ARG A 150 -25.34 -4.36 -23.73
N ILE A 151 -26.54 -3.89 -23.39
CA ILE A 151 -27.73 -3.85 -24.26
C ILE A 151 -28.53 -2.61 -23.85
#